data_AF-A0A1Y2EVU1-F1
#
_entry.id   AF-A0A1Y2EVU1-F1
#
_cell.length_a   1.000
_cell.length_b   1.000
_cell.length_c   1.000
_cell.angle_alpha   90.00
_cell.angle_beta   90.00
_cell.angle_gamma   90.00
#
_symmetry.space_group_name_H-M   'P 1'
#
loop_
_entity.id
_entity.type
_entity.pdbx_description
1 polymer ?
#
loop_
_entity_poly.entity_id
_entity_poly.type
_entity_poly.pdbx_seq_one_letter_code
_entity_poly.pdbx_strand_id
1 'polypeptide(L)'
;MASSKILRSANAPRTPPTETEQLVAQAILDLETSTDLKAELRPLQISAAREVDVKGGRKAIVVFVPVPQLKAWHKIQGRLTRELEKKFADRHVVFAGQYRMMRKPTRVSRVKQQRPRSRTLKVVHEKILDDLVFPSEIVGKRTRTSVDGNKVTRVFLDPKDTTSLEYKLDSFAAVYRGLTGKEVHFEFPAVASE
;
A
#
# COMPACT_ATOMS: atom_id res chain seq x y z
N MET A 1 -8.54 23.16 6.04
CA MET A 1 -7.84 23.15 4.73
C MET A 1 -7.37 21.73 4.47
N ALA A 2 -7.52 21.19 3.25
CA ALA A 2 -7.06 19.84 2.90
C ALA A 2 -5.57 19.58 3.26
N SER A 3 -4.74 20.62 3.24
CA SER A 3 -3.34 20.57 3.66
C SER A 3 -3.12 20.04 5.08
N SER A 4 -4.08 20.19 6.01
CA SER A 4 -3.95 19.68 7.38
C SER A 4 -3.94 18.14 7.46
N LYS A 5 -4.41 17.49 6.40
CA LYS A 5 -4.40 16.02 6.27
C LYS A 5 -3.09 15.47 5.70
N ILE A 6 -2.20 16.32 5.21
CA ILE A 6 -0.93 15.90 4.61
C ILE A 6 0.20 16.11 5.61
N LEU A 7 0.76 15.01 6.13
CA LEU A 7 1.94 15.00 6.99
C LEU A 7 3.08 14.30 6.27
N ARG A 8 4.05 15.06 5.74
CA ARG A 8 5.24 14.48 5.11
C ARG A 8 6.02 13.64 6.11
N SER A 9 6.00 12.31 5.94
CA SER A 9 6.72 11.38 6.82
C SER A 9 7.76 10.56 6.05
N ALA A 10 8.84 10.19 6.76
CA ALA A 10 9.93 9.36 6.26
C ALA A 10 10.49 9.83 4.89
N ASN A 11 10.28 9.03 3.83
CA ASN A 11 10.79 9.27 2.49
C ASN A 11 9.78 10.02 1.58
N ALA A 12 8.72 10.59 2.15
CA ALA A 12 7.75 11.34 1.37
C ALA A 12 8.43 12.52 0.67
N PRO A 13 8.02 12.87 -0.56
CA PRO A 13 8.61 13.99 -1.28
C PRO A 13 8.39 15.28 -0.50
N ARG A 14 9.44 16.11 -0.38
CA ARG A 14 9.37 17.42 0.29
C ARG A 14 8.82 18.53 -0.63
N THR A 15 8.29 18.14 -1.78
CA THR A 15 7.69 19.03 -2.76
C THR A 15 6.29 19.47 -2.31
N PRO A 16 5.78 20.58 -2.86
CA PRO A 16 4.39 20.98 -2.66
C PRO A 16 3.42 19.83 -2.98
N PRO A 17 2.24 19.80 -2.35
CA PRO A 17 1.25 18.74 -2.58
C PRO A 17 0.87 18.63 -4.05
N THR A 18 0.99 17.44 -4.60
CA THR A 18 0.53 17.12 -5.97
C THR A 18 -0.99 17.20 -6.06
N GLU A 19 -1.53 17.35 -7.27
CA GLU A 19 -2.98 17.38 -7.50
C GLU A 19 -3.68 16.14 -6.91
N THR A 20 -3.08 14.96 -7.10
CA THR A 20 -3.59 13.70 -6.54
C THR A 20 -3.61 13.70 -5.01
N GLU A 21 -2.59 14.28 -4.37
CA GLU A 21 -2.55 14.43 -2.91
C GLU A 21 -3.61 15.38 -2.39
N GLN A 22 -3.84 16.49 -3.11
CA GLN A 22 -4.88 17.46 -2.75
C GLN A 22 -6.28 16.86 -2.89
N LEU A 23 -6.53 16.12 -3.98
CA LEU A 23 -7.80 15.42 -4.22
C LEU A 23 -8.09 14.38 -3.15
N VAL A 24 -7.11 13.54 -2.80
CA VAL A 24 -7.27 12.54 -1.74
C VAL A 24 -7.46 13.20 -0.37
N ALA A 25 -6.69 14.24 -0.06
CA ALA A 25 -6.79 14.95 1.20
C ALA A 25 -8.15 15.66 1.36
N GLN A 26 -8.67 16.26 0.27
CA GLN A 26 -10.01 16.85 0.26
C GLN A 26 -11.08 15.77 0.43
N ALA A 27 -10.96 14.66 -0.30
CA ALA A 27 -11.90 13.55 -0.20
C ALA A 27 -11.99 13.01 1.24
N ILE A 28 -10.86 12.89 1.95
CA ILE A 28 -10.81 12.49 3.36
C ILE A 28 -11.49 13.55 4.25
N LEU A 29 -11.22 14.84 4.04
CA LEU A 29 -11.78 15.93 4.84
C LEU A 29 -13.32 15.97 4.74
N ASP A 30 -13.86 15.79 3.53
CA ASP A 30 -15.29 15.70 3.33
C ASP A 30 -15.90 14.51 4.09
N LEU A 31 -15.20 13.36 4.13
CA LEU A 31 -15.65 12.18 4.88
C LEU A 31 -15.62 12.41 6.41
N GLU A 32 -14.83 13.36 6.90
CA GLU A 32 -14.88 13.76 8.32
C GLU A 32 -16.15 14.51 8.69
N THR A 33 -16.84 15.08 7.70
CA THR A 33 -18.13 15.74 7.94
C THR A 33 -19.27 14.73 8.05
N SER A 34 -19.08 13.51 7.53
CA SER A 34 -19.98 12.37 7.73
C SER A 34 -19.90 11.86 9.18
N THR A 35 -21.04 11.50 9.77
CA THR A 35 -21.15 11.14 11.20
C THR A 35 -20.38 9.88 11.58
N ASP A 36 -20.24 8.93 10.66
CA ASP A 36 -19.87 7.56 11.01
C ASP A 36 -18.35 7.32 11.12
N LEU A 37 -17.54 8.16 10.44
CA LEU A 37 -16.08 8.04 10.40
C LEU A 37 -15.36 9.24 11.02
N LYS A 38 -16.09 10.29 11.42
CA LYS A 38 -15.54 11.55 11.92
C LYS A 38 -14.55 11.38 13.08
N ALA A 39 -14.92 10.61 14.10
CA ALA A 39 -14.11 10.44 15.30
C ALA A 39 -12.78 9.72 14.99
N GLU A 40 -12.81 8.77 14.06
CA GLU A 40 -11.66 7.94 13.69
C GLU A 40 -10.75 8.66 12.66
N LEU A 41 -11.32 9.42 11.73
CA LEU A 41 -10.57 10.14 10.68
C LEU A 41 -9.90 11.42 11.16
N ARG A 42 -10.48 12.13 12.15
CA ARG A 42 -9.94 13.41 12.67
C ARG A 42 -8.44 13.39 12.97
N PRO A 43 -7.90 12.42 13.73
CA PRO A 43 -6.47 12.37 14.04
C PRO A 43 -5.59 11.83 12.90
N LEU A 44 -6.19 11.23 11.87
CA LEU A 44 -5.45 10.53 10.82
C LEU A 44 -4.98 11.48 9.72
N GLN A 45 -3.77 11.21 9.24
CA GLN A 45 -3.10 11.97 8.19
C GLN A 45 -2.49 11.01 7.16
N ILE A 46 -2.28 11.52 5.96
CA ILE A 46 -1.60 10.83 4.87
C ILE A 46 -0.22 11.45 4.64
N SER A 47 0.75 10.65 4.22
CA SER A 47 2.10 11.11 3.89
C SER A 47 2.26 11.57 2.46
N ALA A 48 1.64 10.82 1.54
CA ALA A 48 1.65 11.08 0.12
C ALA A 48 0.51 10.28 -0.53
N ALA A 49 0.18 10.63 -1.76
CA ALA A 49 -0.71 9.84 -2.61
C ALA A 49 -0.10 9.81 -4.01
N ARG A 50 -0.13 8.65 -4.66
CA ARG A 50 0.44 8.46 -5.98
C ARG A 50 -0.50 7.65 -6.87
N GLU A 51 -0.69 8.11 -8.09
CA GLU A 51 -1.35 7.32 -9.13
C GLU A 51 -0.37 6.33 -9.77
N VAL A 52 -0.86 5.11 -10.02
CA VAL A 52 -0.15 4.05 -10.72
C VAL A 52 -1.07 3.50 -11.80
N ASP A 53 -0.54 3.37 -13.01
CA ASP A 53 -1.28 2.76 -14.12
C ASP A 53 -1.37 1.25 -13.94
N VAL A 54 -2.57 0.71 -14.12
CA VAL A 54 -2.89 -0.71 -14.04
C VAL A 54 -3.13 -1.24 -15.46
N LYS A 55 -2.93 -2.54 -15.65
CA LYS A 55 -3.27 -3.20 -16.91
C LYS A 55 -4.74 -2.97 -17.26
N GLY A 56 -5.02 -2.77 -18.55
CA GLY A 56 -6.38 -2.50 -19.06
C GLY A 56 -6.82 -1.04 -18.94
N GLY A 57 -5.89 -0.08 -18.84
CA GLY A 57 -6.20 1.36 -18.87
C GLY A 57 -6.81 1.93 -17.59
N ARG A 58 -6.98 1.11 -16.56
CA ARG A 58 -7.41 1.54 -15.22
C ARG A 58 -6.25 2.18 -14.47
N LYS A 59 -6.56 3.04 -13.50
CA LYS A 59 -5.57 3.63 -12.60
C LYS A 59 -5.84 3.20 -11.17
N ALA A 60 -4.78 3.02 -10.38
CA ALA A 60 -4.86 2.80 -8.95
C ALA A 60 -4.26 4.00 -8.21
N ILE A 61 -4.90 4.41 -7.12
CA ILE A 61 -4.41 5.44 -6.22
C ILE A 61 -3.80 4.75 -5.00
N VAL A 62 -2.50 4.93 -4.80
CA VAL A 62 -1.77 4.45 -3.62
C VAL A 62 -1.70 5.58 -2.61
N VAL A 63 -2.34 5.39 -1.47
CA VAL A 63 -2.32 6.33 -0.35
C VAL A 63 -1.27 5.87 0.65
N PHE A 64 -0.21 6.66 0.80
CA PHE A 64 0.86 6.40 1.75
C PHE A 64 0.48 6.92 3.13
N VAL A 65 0.51 6.04 4.11
CA VAL A 65 0.11 6.31 5.49
C VAL A 65 1.35 6.35 6.40
N PRO A 66 1.47 7.32 7.33
CA PRO A 66 2.49 7.27 8.35
C PRO A 66 2.41 5.97 9.15
N VAL A 67 3.51 5.20 9.21
CA VAL A 67 3.56 3.88 9.88
C VAL A 67 2.97 3.88 11.30
N PRO A 68 3.15 4.91 12.16
CA PRO A 68 2.52 4.93 13.48
C PRO A 68 0.98 4.91 13.45
N GLN A 69 0.38 5.45 12.39
CA GLN A 69 -1.07 5.54 12.23
C GLN A 69 -1.66 4.33 11.50
N LEU A 70 -0.83 3.46 10.90
CA LEU A 70 -1.26 2.38 10.01
C LEU A 70 -2.28 1.43 10.64
N LYS A 71 -2.13 1.09 11.94
CA LYS A 71 -3.12 0.27 12.66
C LYS A 71 -4.49 0.93 12.76
N ALA A 72 -4.52 2.26 12.96
CA ALA A 72 -5.78 3.01 13.03
C ALA A 72 -6.43 3.11 11.65
N TRP A 73 -5.64 3.24 10.58
CA TRP A 73 -6.13 3.15 9.21
C TRP A 73 -6.72 1.78 8.90
N HIS A 74 -6.06 0.67 9.28
CA HIS A 74 -6.57 -0.69 9.06
C HIS A 74 -7.94 -0.93 9.70
N LYS A 75 -8.19 -0.37 10.89
CA LYS A 75 -9.50 -0.49 11.57
C LYS A 75 -10.66 0.09 10.73
N ILE A 76 -10.41 1.15 9.97
CA ILE A 76 -11.44 1.83 9.17
C ILE A 76 -11.36 1.52 7.68
N GLN A 77 -10.30 0.86 7.24
CA GLN A 77 -9.95 0.67 5.82
C GLN A 77 -11.07 0.02 5.01
N GLY A 78 -11.79 -0.96 5.56
CA GLY A 78 -12.90 -1.61 4.84
C GLY A 78 -14.04 -0.66 4.47
N ARG A 79 -14.38 0.30 5.35
CA ARG A 79 -15.41 1.32 5.09
C ARG A 79 -14.86 2.44 4.21
N LEU A 80 -13.66 2.90 4.54
CA LEU A 80 -13.02 4.02 3.87
C LEU A 80 -12.67 3.74 2.40
N THR A 81 -12.20 2.52 2.09
CA THR A 81 -11.94 2.11 0.70
C THR A 81 -13.18 2.23 -0.16
N ARG A 82 -14.35 1.77 0.33
CA ARG A 82 -15.62 1.83 -0.41
C ARG A 82 -16.04 3.28 -0.69
N GLU A 83 -15.93 4.17 0.30
CA GLU A 83 -16.30 5.58 0.14
C GLU A 83 -15.36 6.32 -0.81
N LEU A 84 -14.05 6.05 -0.74
CA LEU A 84 -13.08 6.66 -1.64
C LEU A 84 -13.22 6.11 -3.07
N GLU A 85 -13.44 4.80 -3.25
CA GLU A 85 -13.67 4.22 -4.59
C GLU A 85 -14.97 4.72 -5.21
N LYS A 86 -15.99 5.04 -4.41
CA LYS A 86 -17.21 5.71 -4.90
C LYS A 86 -16.91 7.14 -5.40
N LYS A 87 -15.99 7.87 -4.76
CA LYS A 87 -15.60 9.22 -5.17
C LYS A 87 -14.66 9.22 -6.39
N PHE A 88 -13.74 8.27 -6.44
CA PHE A 88 -12.76 8.13 -7.51
C PHE A 88 -13.27 7.09 -8.52
N ALA A 89 -14.20 7.52 -9.37
CA ALA A 89 -14.83 6.70 -10.41
C ALA A 89 -13.82 5.82 -11.16
N ASP A 90 -13.93 4.50 -10.97
CA ASP A 90 -13.11 3.43 -11.57
C ASP A 90 -11.62 3.39 -11.18
N ARG A 91 -11.22 4.05 -10.09
CA ARG A 91 -9.86 3.97 -9.57
C ARG A 91 -9.81 3.13 -8.30
N HIS A 92 -8.98 2.09 -8.32
CA HIS A 92 -8.77 1.29 -7.12
C HIS A 92 -7.94 2.05 -6.10
N VAL A 93 -8.44 2.17 -4.88
CA VAL A 93 -7.73 2.84 -3.78
C VAL A 93 -7.08 1.79 -2.90
N VAL A 94 -5.76 1.93 -2.71
CA VAL A 94 -4.96 1.01 -1.89
C VAL A 94 -4.15 1.81 -0.88
N PHE A 95 -4.10 1.33 0.36
CA PHE A 95 -3.33 1.93 1.43
C PHE A 95 -1.99 1.19 1.60
N ALA A 96 -0.91 1.94 1.80
CA ALA A 96 0.41 1.36 2.06
C ALA A 96 1.14 2.20 3.11
N GLY A 97 1.91 1.54 3.98
CA GLY A 97 2.77 2.24 4.94
C GLY A 97 3.90 3.00 4.26
N GLN A 98 4.15 4.23 4.70
CA GLN A 98 5.31 5.02 4.28
C GLN A 98 6.56 4.57 5.05
N TYR A 99 7.18 3.49 4.59
CA TYR A 99 8.35 2.91 5.24
C TYR A 99 9.66 3.62 4.87
N ARG A 100 10.58 3.71 5.85
CA ARG A 100 11.95 4.19 5.63
C ARG A 100 12.89 3.03 5.32
N MET A 101 13.40 2.99 4.09
CA MET A 101 14.47 2.07 3.70
C MET A 101 15.84 2.72 3.95
N MET A 102 16.73 2.02 4.64
CA MET A 102 18.13 2.45 4.79
C MET A 102 19.02 1.60 3.90
N ARG A 103 20.07 2.20 3.32
CA ARG A 103 21.04 1.47 2.49
C ARG A 103 21.87 0.51 3.36
N LYS A 104 22.33 -0.59 2.76
CA LYS A 104 23.28 -1.50 3.45
C LYS A 104 24.60 -0.74 3.63
N PRO A 105 25.14 -0.64 4.86
CA PRO A 105 26.48 -0.09 5.08
C PRO A 105 27.51 -0.87 4.25
N THR A 106 28.30 -0.16 3.46
CA THR A 106 29.46 -0.70 2.74
C THR A 106 30.74 -0.42 3.54
N ARG A 107 31.88 -1.00 3.15
CA ARG A 107 33.17 -0.81 3.84
C ARG A 107 33.59 0.67 3.95
N VAL A 108 33.13 1.52 3.03
CA VAL A 108 33.45 2.96 2.97
C VAL A 108 32.42 3.81 3.73
N SER A 109 31.35 3.20 4.26
CA SER A 109 30.28 3.97 4.90
C SER A 109 30.75 4.57 6.23
N ARG A 110 30.48 5.86 6.43
CA ARG A 110 30.76 6.58 7.69
C ARG A 110 29.64 6.43 8.73
N VAL A 111 28.65 5.58 8.48
CA VAL A 111 27.48 5.41 9.35
C VAL A 111 27.88 4.59 10.57
N LYS A 112 27.92 5.23 11.75
CA LYS A 112 28.26 4.58 13.01
C LYS A 112 27.10 3.80 13.62
N GLN A 113 25.86 4.23 13.37
CA GLN A 113 24.66 3.58 13.91
C GLN A 113 24.35 2.28 13.17
N GLN A 114 24.09 1.21 13.92
CA GLN A 114 23.67 -0.07 13.34
C GLN A 114 22.34 0.11 12.58
N ARG A 115 22.21 -0.54 11.43
CA ARG A 115 20.98 -0.53 10.62
C ARG A 115 19.92 -1.48 11.24
N PRO A 116 18.78 -0.97 11.75
CA PRO A 116 17.67 -1.83 12.14
C PRO A 116 17.19 -2.76 11.02
N ARG A 117 16.91 -4.02 11.37
CA ARG A 117 16.35 -5.03 10.44
C ARG A 117 15.03 -4.58 9.81
N SER A 118 14.20 -3.87 10.58
CA SER A 118 12.92 -3.31 10.14
C SER A 118 13.01 -2.29 9.00
N ARG A 119 14.20 -1.70 8.79
CA ARG A 119 14.48 -0.72 7.74
C ARG A 119 15.34 -1.30 6.61
N THR A 120 15.34 -2.62 6.48
CA THR A 120 16.02 -3.31 5.39
C THR A 120 15.12 -3.39 4.16
N LEU A 121 15.71 -3.36 2.96
CA LEU A 121 14.96 -3.43 1.70
C LEU A 121 14.04 -4.67 1.67
N LYS A 122 14.56 -5.84 2.05
CA LYS A 122 13.79 -7.09 2.08
C LYS A 122 12.56 -6.97 2.98
N VAL A 123 12.75 -6.55 4.24
CA VAL A 123 11.65 -6.45 5.21
C VAL A 123 10.63 -5.39 4.81
N VAL A 124 11.08 -4.25 4.26
CA VAL A 124 10.13 -3.23 3.78
C VAL A 124 9.31 -3.74 2.60
N HIS A 125 9.92 -4.48 1.67
CA HIS A 125 9.20 -5.07 0.54
C HIS A 125 8.19 -6.13 0.98
N GLU A 126 8.47 -6.88 2.05
CA GLU A 126 7.52 -7.81 2.65
C GLU A 126 6.35 -7.07 3.30
N LYS A 127 6.63 -6.02 4.08
CA LYS A 127 5.57 -5.20 4.71
C LYS A 127 4.67 -4.49 3.71
N ILE A 128 5.23 -3.99 2.61
CA ILE A 128 4.42 -3.40 1.54
C ILE A 128 3.47 -4.46 0.95
N LEU A 129 3.92 -5.71 0.76
CA LEU A 129 2.99 -6.77 0.29
C LEU A 129 1.84 -6.99 1.27
N ASP A 130 2.16 -7.06 2.57
CA ASP A 130 1.16 -7.30 3.61
C ASP A 130 0.15 -6.13 3.68
N ASP A 131 0.59 -4.88 3.53
CA ASP A 131 -0.30 -3.71 3.53
C ASP A 131 -1.22 -3.68 2.29
N LEU A 132 -0.71 -4.07 1.11
CA LEU A 132 -1.48 -4.03 -0.14
C LEU A 132 -2.66 -4.99 -0.12
N VAL A 133 -2.53 -6.14 0.54
CA VAL A 133 -3.56 -7.21 0.52
C VAL A 133 -4.56 -7.12 1.67
N PHE A 134 -4.39 -6.18 2.60
CA PHE A 134 -5.32 -5.98 3.71
C PHE A 134 -6.75 -5.74 3.17
N PRO A 135 -7.78 -6.45 3.67
CA PRO A 135 -7.84 -7.17 4.96
C PRO A 135 -7.37 -8.63 4.95
N SER A 136 -7.06 -9.21 3.79
CA SER A 136 -6.67 -10.62 3.71
C SER A 136 -5.24 -10.83 4.17
N GLU A 137 -4.97 -12.03 4.69
CA GLU A 137 -3.65 -12.44 5.11
C GLU A 137 -2.96 -13.28 4.03
N ILE A 138 -1.64 -13.18 3.98
CA ILE A 138 -0.84 -13.99 3.07
C ILE A 138 -0.57 -15.35 3.71
N VAL A 139 -1.23 -16.39 3.21
CA VAL A 139 -1.08 -17.78 3.66
C VAL A 139 0.27 -18.35 3.24
N GLY A 140 0.79 -17.94 2.07
CA GLY A 140 2.03 -18.47 1.54
C GLY A 140 2.71 -17.55 0.54
N LYS A 141 4.03 -17.70 0.40
CA LYS A 141 4.84 -16.99 -0.61
C LYS A 141 5.78 -17.98 -1.28
N ARG A 142 5.78 -18.04 -2.61
CA ARG A 142 6.70 -18.86 -3.40
C ARG A 142 7.38 -18.00 -4.45
N THR A 143 8.71 -18.01 -4.52
CA THR A 143 9.44 -17.33 -5.60
C THR A 143 9.80 -18.34 -6.68
N ARG A 144 9.23 -18.17 -7.87
CA ARG A 144 9.64 -18.92 -9.06
C ARG A 144 10.81 -18.18 -9.72
N THR A 145 11.90 -18.89 -9.99
CA THR A 145 13.02 -18.37 -10.78
C THR A 145 13.00 -19.05 -12.15
N SER A 146 12.94 -18.26 -13.23
CA SER A 146 13.04 -18.76 -14.61
C SER A 146 14.49 -19.12 -14.96
N VAL A 147 14.68 -19.86 -16.05
CA VAL A 147 16.02 -20.19 -16.59
C VAL A 147 16.78 -18.90 -16.94
N ASP A 148 16.08 -17.87 -17.41
CA ASP A 148 16.63 -16.54 -17.72
C ASP A 148 17.01 -15.72 -16.47
N GLY A 149 16.81 -16.27 -15.27
CA GLY A 149 17.06 -15.60 -13.99
C GLY A 149 15.93 -14.66 -13.54
N ASN A 150 14.87 -14.46 -14.34
CA ASN A 150 13.71 -13.67 -13.93
C ASN A 150 13.04 -14.30 -12.69
N LYS A 151 12.70 -13.46 -11.70
CA LYS A 151 12.11 -13.89 -10.42
C LYS A 151 10.70 -13.34 -10.29
N VAL A 152 9.77 -14.27 -10.16
CA VAL A 152 8.35 -13.96 -10.01
C VAL A 152 7.88 -14.49 -8.66
N THR A 153 7.41 -13.59 -7.80
CA THR A 153 6.87 -13.99 -6.49
C THR A 153 5.38 -14.30 -6.64
N ARG A 154 5.00 -15.55 -6.33
CA ARG A 154 3.62 -15.96 -6.19
C ARG A 154 3.20 -15.83 -4.73
N VAL A 155 2.12 -15.11 -4.50
CA VAL A 155 1.58 -14.80 -3.18
C VAL A 155 0.21 -15.48 -3.07
N PHE A 156 0.07 -16.35 -2.09
CA PHE A 156 -1.15 -17.08 -1.80
C PHE A 156 -1.95 -16.32 -0.74
N LEU A 157 -3.16 -15.90 -1.09
CA LEU A 157 -4.10 -15.24 -0.18
C LEU A 157 -5.07 -16.24 0.45
N ASP A 158 -5.77 -15.86 1.51
CA ASP A 158 -6.80 -16.72 2.12
C ASP A 158 -7.96 -16.94 1.13
N PRO A 159 -8.31 -18.19 0.77
CA PRO A 159 -9.40 -18.48 -0.16
C PRO A 159 -10.77 -17.95 0.29
N LYS A 160 -10.96 -17.67 1.59
CA LYS A 160 -12.21 -17.07 2.11
C LYS A 160 -12.48 -15.68 1.55
N ASP A 161 -11.43 -14.93 1.21
CA ASP A 161 -11.54 -13.53 0.80
C ASP A 161 -11.68 -13.36 -0.72
N THR A 162 -11.75 -14.47 -1.48
CA THR A 162 -11.79 -14.50 -2.95
C THR A 162 -12.79 -13.50 -3.51
N THR A 163 -14.06 -13.59 -3.10
CA THR A 163 -15.14 -12.73 -3.60
C THR A 163 -14.90 -11.23 -3.35
N SER A 164 -14.16 -10.89 -2.30
CA SER A 164 -13.97 -9.50 -1.87
C SER A 164 -12.72 -8.83 -2.45
N LEU A 165 -11.70 -9.59 -2.84
CA LEU A 165 -10.40 -9.05 -3.28
C LEU A 165 -10.03 -9.38 -4.72
N GLU A 166 -10.70 -10.35 -5.37
CA GLU A 166 -10.36 -10.82 -6.70
C GLU A 166 -10.29 -9.67 -7.73
N TYR A 167 -11.22 -8.72 -7.68
CA TYR A 167 -11.25 -7.59 -8.62
C TYR A 167 -10.07 -6.61 -8.49
N LYS A 168 -9.29 -6.66 -7.40
CA LYS A 168 -8.13 -5.78 -7.15
C LYS A 168 -6.77 -6.41 -7.43
N LEU A 169 -6.69 -7.73 -7.70
CA LEU A 169 -5.40 -8.44 -7.77
C LEU A 169 -4.43 -7.85 -8.80
N ASP A 170 -4.94 -7.48 -9.98
CA ASP A 170 -4.14 -6.83 -11.03
C ASP A 170 -3.59 -5.48 -10.59
N SER A 171 -4.38 -4.73 -9.80
CA SER A 171 -3.97 -3.45 -9.24
C SER A 171 -2.87 -3.63 -8.20
N PHE A 172 -2.98 -4.63 -7.33
CA PHE A 172 -1.94 -4.94 -6.35
C PHE A 172 -0.62 -5.32 -7.03
N ALA A 173 -0.68 -6.13 -8.09
CA ALA A 173 0.50 -6.51 -8.86
C ALA A 173 1.17 -5.30 -9.53
N ALA A 174 0.36 -4.43 -10.16
CA ALA A 174 0.85 -3.20 -10.80
C ALA A 174 1.45 -2.22 -9.79
N VAL A 175 0.77 -1.99 -8.66
CA VAL A 175 1.26 -1.13 -7.57
C VAL A 175 2.57 -1.67 -7.01
N TYR A 176 2.65 -2.96 -6.68
CA TYR A 176 3.87 -3.53 -6.14
C TYR A 176 5.05 -3.41 -7.12
N ARG A 177 4.81 -3.66 -8.41
CA ARG A 177 5.81 -3.46 -9.47
C ARG A 177 6.22 -1.99 -9.58
N GLY A 178 5.28 -1.06 -9.54
CA GLY A 178 5.54 0.38 -9.61
C GLY A 178 6.34 0.93 -8.42
N LEU A 179 6.18 0.33 -7.23
CA LEU A 179 6.90 0.74 -6.02
C LEU A 179 8.27 0.06 -5.85
N THR A 180 8.37 -1.22 -6.22
CA THR A 180 9.53 -2.05 -5.89
C THR A 180 10.35 -2.51 -7.09
N GLY A 181 9.80 -2.40 -8.30
CA GLY A 181 10.38 -2.95 -9.53
C GLY A 181 10.34 -4.47 -9.63
N LYS A 182 9.68 -5.18 -8.71
CA LYS A 182 9.61 -6.64 -8.69
C LYS A 182 8.25 -7.14 -9.18
N GLU A 183 8.25 -8.26 -9.89
CA GLU A 183 7.02 -8.90 -10.36
C GLU A 183 6.41 -9.81 -9.29
N VAL A 184 5.09 -9.68 -9.13
CA VAL A 184 4.28 -10.44 -8.17
C VAL A 184 3.00 -10.90 -8.85
N HIS A 185 2.58 -12.12 -8.53
CA HIS A 185 1.27 -12.66 -8.89
C HIS A 185 0.55 -13.07 -7.61
N PHE A 186 -0.70 -12.66 -7.47
CA PHE A 186 -1.58 -13.05 -6.38
C PHE A 186 -2.48 -14.18 -6.87
N GLU A 187 -2.60 -15.24 -6.09
CA GLU A 187 -3.48 -16.37 -6.38
C GLU A 187 -4.15 -16.85 -5.10
N PHE A 188 -5.38 -17.35 -5.20
CA PHE A 188 -6.05 -18.06 -4.11
C PHE A 188 -5.71 -19.55 -4.26
N PRO A 189 -5.17 -20.21 -3.22
CA PRO A 189 -4.90 -21.64 -3.31
C PRO A 189 -6.24 -22.38 -3.48
N ALA A 190 -6.27 -23.34 -4.41
CA ALA A 190 -7.37 -24.29 -4.44
C ALA A 190 -7.37 -25.06 -3.11
N VAL A 191 -8.49 -25.03 -2.39
CA VAL A 191 -8.66 -25.85 -1.19
C VAL A 191 -8.46 -27.29 -1.65
N ALA A 192 -7.43 -27.97 -1.16
CA ALA A 192 -7.29 -29.39 -1.37
C ALA A 192 -8.52 -30.02 -0.71
N SER A 193 -9.44 -30.55 -1.51
CA SER A 193 -10.51 -31.40 -1.02
C SER A 193 -9.83 -32.65 -0.47
N GLU A 194 -9.72 -32.73 0.86
CA GLU A 194 -9.52 -34.01 1.55
C GLU A 194 -10.73 -34.93 1.34
#